data_AF-A0A1I3FUI7-F1
#
_entry.id   AF-A0A1I3FUI7-F1
#
_cell.length_a   1.000
_cell.length_b   1.000
_cell.length_c   1.000
_cell.angle_alpha   90.00
_cell.angle_beta   90.00
_cell.angle_gamma   90.00
#
_symmetry.space_group_name_H-M   'P 1'
#
loop_
_entity.id
_entity.type
_entity.pdbx_description
1 polymer ?
#
loop_
_entity_poly.entity_id
_entity_poly.type
_entity_poly.pdbx_seq_one_letter_code
_entity_poly.pdbx_strand_id
1 'polypeptide(L)'
;MKWKKYISIVVVIFLMAITLACRHSEDIESAPKEATEDTLAEENYEDNHSLEETEDEEAVYPEMTESDFKALEVNEMGQVMVLMYHHIREPEAEWSRTPDNFREDLKNLYEANYRPVRLEDYATGNINTPAGKTPVVLTFDDGNQNNFNMIEDEAGEWIIDPDSAVGILMDFHEKHPDFMPHATFFINGGTPFGQADWVDFKLNFLVDNGMDIGNHTETHRHLGDVDADTLQRELGRIVQLVQKYVPDYEVNTFALPFGSRPQNEELRNYLVAGEFEDVSYHHVAVLEVGWDPYHSPYHKNFDGSAIRRVRASETKVDGVGMYDWMNAFETGSRHPFISDGNPERIVVPDWFSENINPELSEDEIFIYHHP
;
A
#
# COMPACT_ATOMS: atom_id res chain seq x y z
N MET A 1 -67.24 -9.78 -1.05
CA MET A 1 -68.19 -10.90 -1.25
C MET A 1 -67.42 -12.21 -1.17
N LYS A 2 -67.71 -13.10 -0.20
CA LYS A 2 -67.17 -14.50 -0.05
C LYS A 2 -65.62 -14.59 0.09
N TRP A 3 -64.96 -15.08 1.16
CA TRP A 3 -65.19 -16.25 2.07
C TRP A 3 -65.09 -17.58 1.28
N LYS A 4 -64.28 -18.58 1.63
CA LYS A 4 -63.79 -19.11 2.94
C LYS A 4 -62.31 -19.61 2.81
N LYS A 5 -61.50 -20.00 3.81
CA LYS A 5 -61.63 -20.59 5.19
C LYS A 5 -61.94 -22.11 5.30
N TYR A 6 -60.97 -22.90 5.79
CA TYR A 6 -61.02 -24.08 6.70
C TYR A 6 -59.56 -24.31 7.18
N ILE A 7 -59.13 -24.58 8.43
CA ILE A 7 -59.73 -24.79 9.77
C ILE A 7 -60.20 -26.22 10.14
N SER A 8 -59.31 -26.97 10.81
CA SER A 8 -59.52 -27.95 11.92
C SER A 8 -58.13 -28.27 12.53
N ILE A 9 -57.79 -28.20 13.83
CA ILE A 9 -58.47 -28.40 15.13
C ILE A 9 -58.56 -29.87 15.58
N VAL A 10 -57.81 -30.20 16.65
CA VAL A 10 -58.22 -31.10 17.77
C VAL A 10 -57.67 -30.49 19.07
N VAL A 11 -58.38 -30.68 20.19
CA VAL A 11 -58.05 -30.15 21.53
C VAL A 11 -58.19 -31.26 22.57
N VAL A 12 -57.32 -31.29 23.59
CA VAL A 12 -57.60 -31.94 24.88
C VAL A 12 -57.17 -31.00 26.01
N ILE A 13 -57.98 -30.93 27.07
CA ILE A 13 -57.79 -30.12 28.29
C ILE A 13 -57.78 -31.09 29.47
N PHE A 14 -56.99 -30.83 30.52
CA PHE A 14 -57.36 -31.27 31.87
C PHE A 14 -56.94 -30.28 32.96
N LEU A 15 -57.67 -30.28 34.07
CA LEU A 15 -57.50 -29.37 35.21
C LEU A 15 -56.91 -30.13 36.41
N MET A 16 -56.24 -29.43 37.34
CA MET A 16 -56.84 -29.08 38.65
C MET A 16 -55.92 -28.19 39.51
N ALA A 17 -56.50 -27.58 40.54
CA ALA A 17 -55.87 -26.57 41.40
C ALA A 17 -55.41 -27.15 42.75
N ILE A 18 -54.67 -26.35 43.53
CA ILE A 18 -54.86 -26.16 44.99
C ILE A 18 -54.08 -24.89 45.44
N THR A 19 -54.23 -24.47 46.71
CA THR A 19 -54.24 -23.08 47.16
C THR A 19 -53.19 -22.69 48.20
N LEU A 20 -52.89 -21.38 48.28
CA LEU A 20 -52.50 -20.58 49.47
C LEU A 20 -51.36 -21.07 50.39
N ALA A 21 -50.35 -20.23 50.57
CA ALA A 21 -50.00 -19.65 51.89
C ALA A 21 -49.08 -18.42 51.72
N CYS A 22 -49.15 -17.46 52.66
CA CYS A 22 -48.33 -16.25 52.66
C CYS A 22 -47.23 -16.31 53.74
N ARG A 23 -46.17 -15.52 53.59
CA ARG A 23 -45.58 -14.78 54.71
C ARG A 23 -45.01 -13.43 54.24
N HIS A 24 -45.02 -12.43 55.12
CA HIS A 24 -44.68 -11.03 54.85
C HIS A 24 -44.10 -10.35 56.10
N SER A 25 -43.23 -9.35 55.87
CA SER A 25 -42.82 -8.20 56.73
C SER A 25 -41.52 -7.65 56.10
N GLU A 26 -41.45 -6.41 55.58
CA GLU A 26 -41.20 -5.13 56.33
C GLU A 26 -39.76 -5.05 56.92
N ASP A 27 -39.01 -3.94 56.96
CA ASP A 27 -39.00 -2.61 56.27
C ASP A 27 -37.70 -1.85 56.75
N ILE A 28 -37.21 -0.66 56.32
CA ILE A 28 -37.59 0.44 55.42
C ILE A 28 -36.31 1.27 55.02
N GLU A 29 -36.37 2.15 54.00
CA GLU A 29 -35.41 3.26 53.66
C GLU A 29 -33.94 2.92 53.26
N SER A 30 -33.22 3.68 52.39
CA SER A 30 -33.49 4.90 51.60
C SER A 30 -32.69 4.89 50.27
N ALA A 31 -33.03 5.76 49.30
CA ALA A 31 -32.53 5.72 47.90
C ALA A 31 -31.83 7.05 47.48
N PRO A 32 -31.49 7.33 46.19
CA PRO A 32 -31.17 6.45 45.03
C PRO A 32 -29.89 6.87 44.23
N LYS A 33 -29.32 5.97 43.40
CA LYS A 33 -28.85 6.32 42.03
C LYS A 33 -28.58 5.12 41.11
N GLU A 34 -29.02 5.29 39.86
CA GLU A 34 -28.64 4.70 38.56
C GLU A 34 -27.88 3.36 38.40
N ALA A 35 -28.47 2.51 37.53
CA ALA A 35 -27.86 1.67 36.49
C ALA A 35 -26.95 0.46 36.83
N THR A 36 -27.57 -0.73 36.70
CA THR A 36 -26.99 -2.03 36.23
C THR A 36 -28.16 -2.78 35.56
N GLU A 37 -28.06 -3.15 34.28
CA GLU A 37 -27.67 -4.49 33.76
C GLU A 37 -28.65 -5.63 34.04
N ASP A 38 -29.03 -6.35 32.99
CA ASP A 38 -29.14 -7.83 33.03
C ASP A 38 -28.77 -8.41 31.65
N THR A 39 -28.00 -9.49 31.69
CA THR A 39 -27.11 -10.06 30.67
C THR A 39 -27.67 -10.36 29.27
N LEU A 40 -26.79 -10.33 28.26
CA LEU A 40 -26.61 -11.46 27.33
C LEU A 40 -25.11 -11.82 27.25
N ALA A 41 -24.83 -13.08 26.95
CA ALA A 41 -23.54 -13.73 27.25
C ALA A 41 -22.34 -13.22 26.44
N GLU A 42 -21.19 -13.15 27.11
CA GLU A 42 -19.87 -13.13 26.50
C GLU A 42 -19.54 -14.54 25.95
N GLU A 43 -18.99 -14.63 24.75
CA GLU A 43 -18.21 -15.80 24.31
C GLU A 43 -16.73 -15.40 24.27
N ASN A 44 -15.89 -16.14 24.99
CA ASN A 44 -14.44 -15.89 25.05
C ASN A 44 -13.80 -16.04 23.66
N TYR A 45 -13.24 -14.95 23.15
CA TYR A 45 -12.00 -15.03 22.40
C TYR A 45 -10.86 -14.94 23.41
N GLU A 46 -10.08 -16.02 23.57
CA GLU A 46 -8.91 -16.02 24.44
C GLU A 46 -7.78 -15.23 23.76
N ASP A 47 -7.62 -13.97 24.19
CA ASP A 47 -6.44 -13.17 23.88
C ASP A 47 -5.19 -13.86 24.45
N ASN A 48 -4.31 -14.29 23.55
CA ASN A 48 -2.95 -14.67 23.85
C ASN A 48 -2.05 -14.40 22.64
N HIS A 49 -1.97 -13.13 22.23
CA HIS A 49 -0.79 -12.66 21.49
C HIS A 49 0.15 -11.93 22.43
N SER A 50 0.80 -12.70 23.30
CA SER A 50 2.07 -12.27 23.89
C SER A 50 3.05 -11.96 22.76
N LEU A 51 3.62 -10.75 22.77
CA LEU A 51 4.80 -10.43 21.99
C LEU A 51 5.98 -11.23 22.58
N GLU A 52 6.13 -12.47 22.16
CA GLU A 52 7.40 -13.18 22.29
C GLU A 52 8.37 -12.52 21.30
N GLU A 53 9.45 -11.92 21.82
CA GLU A 53 10.62 -11.56 21.02
C GLU A 53 11.17 -12.86 20.44
N THR A 54 10.85 -13.16 19.19
CA THR A 54 11.43 -14.30 18.47
C THR A 54 12.92 -14.07 18.33
N GLU A 55 13.74 -14.97 18.88
CA GLU A 55 15.19 -14.96 18.63
C GLU A 55 15.44 -14.95 17.12
N ASP A 56 16.33 -14.07 16.64
CA ASP A 56 16.60 -13.92 15.21
C ASP A 56 17.12 -15.24 14.60
N GLU A 57 16.25 -15.99 13.91
CA GLU A 57 16.69 -17.08 13.04
C GLU A 57 17.40 -16.45 11.83
N GLU A 58 18.73 -16.63 11.75
CA GLU A 58 19.56 -16.15 10.62
C GLU A 58 18.89 -16.56 9.29
N ALA A 59 18.50 -15.55 8.50
CA ALA A 59 17.68 -15.76 7.31
C ALA A 59 18.42 -16.59 6.25
N VAL A 60 17.88 -17.77 5.94
CA VAL A 60 18.55 -18.74 5.05
C VAL A 60 18.29 -18.42 3.58
N TYR A 61 19.08 -17.51 3.03
CA TYR A 61 19.05 -17.13 1.62
C TYR A 61 19.61 -18.21 0.68
N PRO A 62 19.25 -18.22 -0.62
CA PRO A 62 19.73 -19.21 -1.58
C PRO A 62 21.22 -19.04 -1.93
N GLU A 63 22.03 -20.03 -1.53
CA GLU A 63 23.41 -20.21 -1.98
C GLU A 63 23.47 -20.54 -3.48
N MET A 64 23.58 -19.49 -4.30
CA MET A 64 23.62 -19.55 -5.76
C MET A 64 25.04 -19.43 -6.32
N THR A 65 25.28 -20.09 -7.46
CA THR A 65 26.56 -20.08 -8.17
C THR A 65 26.54 -19.11 -9.37
N GLU A 66 27.73 -18.82 -9.90
CA GLU A 66 27.89 -18.07 -11.16
C GLU A 66 27.11 -18.68 -12.34
N SER A 67 26.85 -20.00 -12.32
CA SER A 67 26.00 -20.68 -13.31
C SER A 67 24.51 -20.37 -13.13
N ASP A 68 24.05 -20.18 -11.90
CA ASP A 68 22.64 -19.95 -11.59
C ASP A 68 22.25 -18.49 -11.88
N PHE A 69 23.12 -17.53 -11.56
CA PHE A 69 22.96 -16.12 -11.97
C PHE A 69 22.84 -15.97 -13.49
N LYS A 70 23.63 -16.73 -14.26
CA LYS A 70 23.54 -16.77 -15.74
C LYS A 70 22.30 -17.51 -16.25
N ALA A 71 21.75 -18.46 -15.50
CA ALA A 71 20.56 -19.21 -15.89
C ALA A 71 19.26 -18.44 -15.59
N LEU A 72 19.28 -17.51 -14.64
CA LEU A 72 18.17 -16.61 -14.31
C LEU A 72 18.34 -15.18 -14.87
N GLU A 73 19.43 -14.90 -15.60
CA GLU A 73 19.79 -13.58 -16.16
C GLU A 73 19.83 -12.45 -15.11
N VAL A 74 20.30 -12.78 -13.90
CA VAL A 74 20.34 -11.88 -12.73
C VAL A 74 21.09 -10.58 -13.02
N ASN A 75 20.47 -9.45 -12.67
CA ASN A 75 20.97 -8.13 -13.01
C ASN A 75 20.41 -7.08 -12.04
N GLU A 76 21.05 -6.90 -10.90
CA GLU A 76 20.57 -5.98 -9.86
C GLU A 76 21.03 -4.53 -10.10
N MET A 77 21.72 -4.29 -11.22
CA MET A 77 21.99 -2.96 -11.78
C MET A 77 20.91 -2.49 -12.77
N GLY A 78 19.94 -3.35 -13.08
CA GLY A 78 18.87 -3.06 -14.03
C GLY A 78 17.86 -2.02 -13.57
N GLN A 79 16.90 -1.73 -14.44
CA GLN A 79 15.89 -0.70 -14.20
C GLN A 79 14.63 -1.24 -13.53
N VAL A 80 14.02 -0.41 -12.68
CA VAL A 80 12.80 -0.73 -11.91
C VAL A 80 11.63 0.12 -12.40
N MET A 81 10.44 -0.48 -12.54
CA MET A 81 9.23 0.27 -12.84
C MET A 81 8.59 0.78 -11.55
N VAL A 82 8.41 2.11 -11.47
CA VAL A 82 7.57 2.75 -10.45
C VAL A 82 6.29 3.20 -11.13
N LEU A 83 5.23 2.39 -11.02
CA LEU A 83 3.97 2.55 -11.74
C LEU A 83 3.08 3.58 -11.06
N MET A 84 2.54 4.51 -11.86
CA MET A 84 1.71 5.62 -11.42
C MET A 84 0.27 5.45 -11.94
N TYR A 85 -0.64 5.22 -11.00
CA TYR A 85 -2.09 5.28 -11.16
C TYR A 85 -2.64 6.54 -10.44
N HIS A 86 -3.88 6.93 -10.74
CA HIS A 86 -4.61 7.98 -9.99
C HIS A 86 -5.98 7.43 -9.59
N HIS A 87 -6.89 7.29 -10.55
CA HIS A 87 -8.19 6.64 -10.35
C HIS A 87 -8.22 5.20 -10.87
N ILE A 88 -8.86 4.30 -10.12
CA ILE A 88 -9.40 3.04 -10.64
C ILE A 88 -10.93 3.20 -10.83
N ARG A 89 -11.41 3.39 -12.06
CA ARG A 89 -12.85 3.53 -12.40
C ARG A 89 -13.14 3.43 -13.88
N GLU A 90 -14.42 3.20 -14.19
CA GLU A 90 -15.01 3.53 -15.48
C GLU A 90 -15.25 5.04 -15.67
N PRO A 91 -15.12 5.60 -16.89
CA PRO A 91 -14.48 4.99 -18.07
C PRO A 91 -12.95 5.15 -18.04
N GLU A 92 -12.27 4.31 -18.82
CA GLU A 92 -10.84 4.45 -19.13
C GLU A 92 -10.53 5.88 -19.64
N ALA A 93 -9.49 6.50 -19.09
CA ALA A 93 -9.07 7.86 -19.43
C ALA A 93 -7.59 8.09 -19.11
N GLU A 94 -7.07 9.24 -19.53
CA GLU A 94 -5.66 9.67 -19.33
C GLU A 94 -5.14 9.53 -17.89
N TRP A 95 -6.03 9.65 -16.90
CA TRP A 95 -5.77 9.49 -15.46
C TRP A 95 -6.78 8.55 -14.79
N SER A 96 -7.31 7.56 -15.52
CA SER A 96 -8.27 6.57 -14.98
C SER A 96 -8.10 5.22 -15.68
N ARG A 97 -7.73 4.19 -14.92
CA ARG A 97 -7.72 2.78 -15.37
C ARG A 97 -9.03 2.12 -14.93
N THR A 98 -9.69 1.31 -15.74
CA THR A 98 -10.89 0.60 -15.26
C THR A 98 -10.54 -0.55 -14.29
N PRO A 99 -11.48 -0.99 -13.41
CA PRO A 99 -11.24 -2.12 -12.50
C PRO A 99 -10.75 -3.38 -13.21
N ASP A 100 -11.40 -3.77 -14.32
CA ASP A 100 -11.02 -4.95 -15.11
C ASP A 100 -9.66 -4.78 -15.80
N ASN A 101 -9.36 -3.56 -16.27
CA ASN A 101 -8.06 -3.23 -16.85
C ASN A 101 -6.93 -3.30 -15.81
N PHE A 102 -7.18 -2.86 -14.56
CA PHE A 102 -6.19 -2.96 -13.48
C PHE A 102 -5.98 -4.40 -13.01
N ARG A 103 -7.03 -5.24 -12.97
CA ARG A 103 -6.90 -6.69 -12.75
C ARG A 103 -6.00 -7.36 -13.81
N GLU A 104 -6.16 -6.97 -15.07
CA GLU A 104 -5.33 -7.46 -16.18
C GLU A 104 -3.88 -6.92 -16.10
N ASP A 105 -3.66 -5.71 -15.59
CA ASP A 105 -2.31 -5.18 -15.31
C ASP A 105 -1.58 -6.02 -14.24
N LEU A 106 -2.23 -6.29 -13.11
CA LEU A 106 -1.65 -7.14 -12.05
C LEU A 106 -1.35 -8.55 -12.58
N LYS A 107 -2.26 -9.13 -13.39
CA LYS A 107 -2.04 -10.42 -14.06
C LYS A 107 -0.81 -10.40 -14.95
N ASN A 108 -0.70 -9.39 -15.83
CA ASN A 108 0.39 -9.30 -16.79
C ASN A 108 1.75 -9.03 -16.12
N LEU A 109 1.78 -8.25 -15.03
CA LEU A 109 2.96 -8.10 -14.17
C LEU A 109 3.34 -9.44 -13.53
N TYR A 110 2.40 -10.13 -12.89
CA TYR A 110 2.64 -11.41 -12.22
C TYR A 110 3.15 -12.51 -13.17
N GLU A 111 2.52 -12.65 -14.35
CA GLU A 111 2.89 -13.59 -15.41
C GLU A 111 4.27 -13.27 -16.02
N ALA A 112 4.60 -11.98 -16.16
CA ALA A 112 5.92 -11.52 -16.61
C ALA A 112 6.98 -11.46 -15.48
N ASN A 113 6.80 -12.21 -14.39
CA ASN A 113 7.72 -12.34 -13.25
C ASN A 113 7.97 -11.07 -12.42
N TYR A 114 7.18 -10.01 -12.55
CA TYR A 114 7.24 -8.86 -11.65
C TYR A 114 6.63 -9.20 -10.28
N ARG A 115 7.19 -8.64 -9.21
CA ARG A 115 6.70 -8.77 -7.83
C ARG A 115 6.68 -7.40 -7.15
N PRO A 116 5.57 -6.99 -6.50
CA PRO A 116 5.51 -5.72 -5.79
C PRO A 116 6.54 -5.65 -4.66
N VAL A 117 7.17 -4.48 -4.50
CA VAL A 117 7.98 -4.11 -3.34
C VAL A 117 7.51 -2.75 -2.83
N ARG A 118 7.73 -2.46 -1.54
CA ARG A 118 7.42 -1.14 -0.99
C ARG A 118 8.31 -0.08 -1.62
N LEU A 119 7.82 1.15 -1.68
CA LEU A 119 8.58 2.25 -2.27
C LEU A 119 9.81 2.62 -1.42
N GLU A 120 9.68 2.54 -0.09
CA GLU A 120 10.78 2.68 0.86
C GLU A 120 11.87 1.65 0.59
N ASP A 121 11.52 0.37 0.51
CA ASP A 121 12.46 -0.74 0.31
C ASP A 121 13.24 -0.56 -1.01
N TYR A 122 12.54 -0.20 -2.10
CA TYR A 122 13.18 0.13 -3.38
C TYR A 122 14.12 1.34 -3.29
N ALA A 123 13.71 2.41 -2.60
CA ALA A 123 14.51 3.64 -2.50
C ALA A 123 15.72 3.53 -1.55
N THR A 124 15.66 2.61 -0.59
CA THR A 124 16.72 2.35 0.40
C THR A 124 17.63 1.18 0.03
N GLY A 125 17.24 0.33 -0.93
CA GLY A 125 18.01 -0.84 -1.35
C GLY A 125 17.66 -2.14 -0.62
N ASN A 126 16.61 -2.17 0.21
CA ASN A 126 16.18 -3.35 0.96
C ASN A 126 15.36 -4.34 0.09
N ILE A 127 15.88 -4.70 -1.10
CA ILE A 127 15.13 -5.47 -2.10
C ILE A 127 15.16 -6.98 -1.78
N ASN A 128 14.07 -7.47 -1.18
CA ASN A 128 13.85 -8.88 -0.85
C ASN A 128 13.17 -9.71 -1.97
N THR A 129 13.28 -9.25 -3.23
CA THR A 129 12.57 -9.87 -4.37
C THR A 129 13.12 -11.28 -4.65
N PRO A 130 12.26 -12.31 -4.86
CA PRO A 130 12.75 -13.67 -5.10
C PRO A 130 13.64 -13.82 -6.35
N ALA A 131 14.57 -14.77 -6.30
CA ALA A 131 15.53 -15.04 -7.38
C ALA A 131 14.85 -15.20 -8.76
N GLY A 132 15.35 -14.47 -9.77
CA GLY A 132 14.79 -14.47 -11.12
C GLY A 132 13.45 -13.73 -11.27
N LYS A 133 13.06 -12.91 -10.29
CA LYS A 133 11.91 -11.98 -10.36
C LYS A 133 12.38 -10.52 -10.48
N THR A 134 11.51 -9.65 -10.96
CA THR A 134 11.76 -8.21 -11.09
C THR A 134 10.94 -7.43 -10.07
N PRO A 135 11.53 -6.52 -9.26
CA PRO A 135 10.75 -5.63 -8.42
C PRO A 135 9.91 -4.66 -9.26
N VAL A 136 8.70 -4.38 -8.81
CA VAL A 136 7.85 -3.28 -9.31
C VAL A 136 7.30 -2.51 -8.12
N VAL A 137 7.23 -1.19 -8.20
CA VAL A 137 6.59 -0.35 -7.17
C VAL A 137 5.24 0.13 -7.72
N LEU A 138 4.18 -0.03 -6.93
CA LEU A 138 2.83 0.43 -7.28
C LEU A 138 2.52 1.73 -6.53
N THR A 139 2.11 2.79 -7.24
CA THR A 139 1.79 4.10 -6.63
C THR A 139 0.45 4.64 -7.11
N PHE A 140 -0.32 5.24 -6.20
CA PHE A 140 -1.64 5.81 -6.44
C PHE A 140 -1.71 7.26 -5.92
N ASP A 141 -1.91 8.22 -6.81
CA ASP A 141 -1.97 9.64 -6.47
C ASP A 141 -3.40 10.12 -6.09
N ASP A 142 -3.49 11.37 -5.62
CA ASP A 142 -4.64 12.09 -5.03
C ASP A 142 -5.31 11.47 -3.77
N GLY A 143 -5.14 10.18 -3.50
CA GLY A 143 -5.86 9.49 -2.42
C GLY A 143 -7.37 9.41 -2.68
N ASN A 144 -7.75 9.15 -3.93
CA ASN A 144 -9.13 9.12 -4.39
C ASN A 144 -9.98 8.04 -3.71
N GLN A 145 -11.28 8.29 -3.52
CA GLN A 145 -12.20 7.30 -2.93
C GLN A 145 -12.16 5.94 -3.64
N ASN A 146 -11.95 5.89 -4.95
CA ASN A 146 -11.87 4.64 -5.70
C ASN A 146 -10.50 3.93 -5.63
N ASN A 147 -9.50 4.49 -4.94
CA ASN A 147 -8.33 3.73 -4.54
C ASN A 147 -8.68 2.78 -3.37
N PHE A 148 -9.45 3.26 -2.40
CA PHE A 148 -9.92 2.46 -1.27
C PHE A 148 -11.35 2.90 -0.93
N ASN A 149 -12.37 2.16 -1.39
CA ASN A 149 -13.77 2.48 -1.14
C ASN A 149 -14.39 1.46 -0.17
N MET A 150 -15.34 1.89 0.66
CA MET A 150 -16.17 1.02 1.49
C MET A 150 -17.62 1.08 0.99
N ILE A 151 -18.29 -0.07 0.92
CA ILE A 151 -19.68 -0.22 0.46
C ILE A 151 -20.45 -1.18 1.37
N GLU A 152 -21.79 -1.07 1.39
CA GLU A 152 -22.67 -2.07 2.00
C GLU A 152 -22.92 -3.23 1.01
N ASP A 153 -22.93 -4.47 1.50
CA ASP A 153 -23.24 -5.67 0.72
C ASP A 153 -24.76 -5.94 0.60
N GLU A 154 -25.18 -7.11 0.08
CA GLU A 154 -26.61 -7.47 0.00
C GLU A 154 -27.28 -7.70 1.36
N ALA A 155 -26.51 -7.93 2.45
CA ALA A 155 -27.03 -8.05 3.81
C ALA A 155 -27.08 -6.69 4.54
N GLY A 156 -26.29 -5.70 4.10
CA GLY A 156 -26.10 -4.40 4.75
C GLY A 156 -24.84 -4.30 5.60
N GLU A 157 -23.92 -5.26 5.47
CA GLU A 157 -22.62 -5.25 6.16
C GLU A 157 -21.60 -4.48 5.33
N TRP A 158 -20.72 -3.73 5.99
CA TRP A 158 -19.73 -2.88 5.31
C TRP A 158 -18.48 -3.67 4.92
N ILE A 159 -18.17 -3.66 3.62
CA ILE A 159 -17.03 -4.37 3.01
C ILE A 159 -16.15 -3.39 2.22
N ILE A 160 -14.91 -3.82 1.96
CA ILE A 160 -14.05 -3.16 0.96
C ILE A 160 -14.66 -3.37 -0.42
N ASP A 161 -14.76 -2.30 -1.20
CA ASP A 161 -15.27 -2.34 -2.57
C ASP A 161 -14.34 -3.18 -3.47
N PRO A 162 -14.81 -4.30 -4.06
CA PRO A 162 -13.98 -5.19 -4.84
C PRO A 162 -13.54 -4.60 -6.18
N ASP A 163 -14.12 -3.48 -6.64
CA ASP A 163 -13.69 -2.72 -7.81
C ASP A 163 -12.75 -1.53 -7.46
N SER A 164 -12.46 -1.30 -6.16
CA SER A 164 -11.44 -0.33 -5.73
C SER A 164 -10.01 -0.91 -5.81
N ALA A 165 -9.00 -0.05 -5.89
CA ALA A 165 -7.60 -0.50 -6.02
C ALA A 165 -7.17 -1.45 -4.90
N VAL A 166 -7.48 -1.13 -3.63
CA VAL A 166 -7.20 -1.98 -2.47
C VAL A 166 -7.98 -3.29 -2.54
N GLY A 167 -9.28 -3.25 -2.89
CA GLY A 167 -10.08 -4.47 -3.06
C GLY A 167 -9.50 -5.42 -4.11
N ILE A 168 -9.02 -4.88 -5.23
CA ILE A 168 -8.38 -5.64 -6.31
C ILE A 168 -7.00 -6.18 -5.89
N LEU A 169 -6.19 -5.39 -5.19
CA LEU A 169 -4.87 -5.84 -4.70
C LEU A 169 -4.99 -7.00 -3.70
N MET A 170 -5.93 -6.91 -2.75
CA MET A 170 -6.16 -7.97 -1.77
C MET A 170 -6.75 -9.24 -2.39
N ASP A 171 -7.73 -9.10 -3.30
CA ASP A 171 -8.32 -10.21 -4.07
C ASP A 171 -7.29 -10.93 -4.97
N PHE A 172 -6.32 -10.19 -5.51
CA PHE A 172 -5.22 -10.74 -6.29
C PHE A 172 -4.19 -11.45 -5.39
N HIS A 173 -3.84 -10.86 -4.25
CA HIS A 173 -2.93 -11.46 -3.26
C HIS A 173 -3.47 -12.77 -2.67
N GLU A 174 -4.76 -12.84 -2.31
CA GLU A 174 -5.38 -14.07 -1.79
C GLU A 174 -5.23 -15.26 -2.78
N LYS A 175 -5.26 -14.96 -4.08
CA LYS A 175 -5.13 -15.96 -5.16
C LYS A 175 -3.67 -16.23 -5.54
N HIS A 176 -2.78 -15.27 -5.27
CA HIS A 176 -1.35 -15.31 -5.60
C HIS A 176 -0.52 -14.86 -4.38
N PRO A 177 -0.35 -15.71 -3.35
CA PRO A 177 0.28 -15.29 -2.09
C PRO A 177 1.76 -14.88 -2.20
N ASP A 178 2.44 -15.21 -3.29
CA ASP A 178 3.79 -14.71 -3.59
C ASP A 178 3.82 -13.34 -4.27
N PHE A 179 2.65 -12.75 -4.57
CA PHE A 179 2.46 -11.38 -5.02
C PHE A 179 1.86 -10.57 -3.86
N MET A 180 2.71 -9.98 -3.03
CA MET A 180 2.30 -9.14 -1.91
C MET A 180 1.53 -7.90 -2.40
N PRO A 181 0.56 -7.37 -1.63
CA PRO A 181 -0.26 -6.23 -2.06
C PRO A 181 0.46 -4.87 -1.93
N HIS A 182 1.81 -4.84 -1.88
CA HIS A 182 2.60 -3.64 -1.65
C HIS A 182 2.29 -2.53 -2.66
N ALA A 183 1.80 -1.40 -2.15
CA ALA A 183 1.50 -0.20 -2.91
C ALA A 183 1.56 1.04 -2.01
N THR A 184 1.99 2.18 -2.56
CA THR A 184 2.00 3.48 -1.87
C THR A 184 0.84 4.36 -2.31
N PHE A 185 0.02 4.81 -1.36
CA PHE A 185 -1.11 5.71 -1.60
C PHE A 185 -0.74 7.14 -1.17
N PHE A 186 -0.56 8.01 -2.15
CA PHE A 186 -0.18 9.41 -1.97
C PHE A 186 -1.41 10.28 -1.72
N ILE A 187 -1.58 10.73 -0.47
CA ILE A 187 -2.79 11.44 -0.03
C ILE A 187 -2.60 12.96 0.04
N ASN A 188 -3.69 13.67 -0.28
CA ASN A 188 -3.83 15.11 -0.03
C ASN A 188 -4.53 15.39 1.32
N GLY A 189 -4.64 16.68 1.66
CA GLY A 189 -5.40 17.13 2.82
C GLY A 189 -6.92 16.95 2.67
N GLY A 190 -7.64 17.11 3.79
CA GLY A 190 -9.11 17.02 3.81
C GLY A 190 -9.62 15.67 4.32
N THR A 191 -10.04 14.79 3.41
CA THR A 191 -10.63 13.49 3.77
C THR A 191 -10.06 12.39 2.86
N PRO A 192 -9.02 11.67 3.32
CA PRO A 192 -8.43 10.55 2.57
C PRO A 192 -9.49 9.56 2.12
N PHE A 193 -9.46 9.19 0.84
CA PHE A 193 -10.39 8.24 0.24
C PHE A 193 -11.89 8.60 0.42
N GLY A 194 -12.22 9.89 0.55
CA GLY A 194 -13.56 10.47 0.40
C GLY A 194 -14.63 10.12 1.45
N GLN A 195 -14.37 9.20 2.37
CA GLN A 195 -15.36 8.69 3.33
C GLN A 195 -14.90 8.96 4.77
N ALA A 196 -15.40 10.05 5.37
CA ALA A 196 -14.92 10.57 6.66
C ALA A 196 -15.00 9.56 7.81
N ASP A 197 -16.09 8.80 7.89
CA ASP A 197 -16.32 7.81 8.96
C ASP A 197 -15.40 6.58 8.84
N TRP A 198 -14.71 6.41 7.70
CA TRP A 198 -13.85 5.27 7.40
C TRP A 198 -12.35 5.61 7.32
N VAL A 199 -11.94 6.87 7.52
CA VAL A 199 -10.53 7.28 7.40
C VAL A 199 -9.62 6.52 8.37
N ASP A 200 -10.08 6.35 9.61
CA ASP A 200 -9.35 5.66 10.69
C ASP A 200 -9.07 4.19 10.34
N PHE A 201 -10.13 3.45 9.96
CA PHE A 201 -10.04 2.08 9.45
C PHE A 201 -9.12 1.98 8.23
N LYS A 202 -9.29 2.86 7.23
CA LYS A 202 -8.53 2.77 5.97
C LYS A 202 -7.04 2.99 6.16
N LEU A 203 -6.64 3.97 6.96
CA LEU A 203 -5.21 4.27 7.13
C LEU A 203 -4.50 3.17 7.94
N ASN A 204 -5.13 2.63 8.99
CA ASN A 204 -4.59 1.47 9.70
C ASN A 204 -4.56 0.23 8.79
N PHE A 205 -5.66 -0.09 8.10
CA PHE A 205 -5.73 -1.25 7.18
C PHE A 205 -4.64 -1.25 6.11
N LEU A 206 -4.27 -0.09 5.55
CA LEU A 206 -3.16 -0.01 4.59
C LEU A 206 -1.86 -0.51 5.25
N VAL A 207 -1.48 0.08 6.38
CA VAL A 207 -0.23 -0.26 7.09
C VAL A 207 -0.24 -1.72 7.57
N ASP A 208 -1.34 -2.17 8.18
CA ASP A 208 -1.51 -3.54 8.68
C ASP A 208 -1.40 -4.62 7.58
N ASN A 209 -1.67 -4.25 6.32
CA ASN A 209 -1.58 -5.14 5.15
C ASN A 209 -0.37 -4.83 4.25
N GLY A 210 0.63 -4.12 4.76
CA GLY A 210 1.90 -3.86 4.05
C GLY A 210 1.80 -2.89 2.88
N MET A 211 0.82 -1.98 2.89
CA MET A 211 0.71 -0.84 1.97
C MET A 211 1.14 0.46 2.66
N ASP A 212 1.82 1.32 1.90
CA ASP A 212 2.39 2.56 2.43
C ASP A 212 1.42 3.75 2.25
N ILE A 213 1.46 4.69 3.19
CA ILE A 213 0.83 6.02 3.06
C ILE A 213 1.91 7.04 2.72
N GLY A 214 1.73 7.79 1.63
CA GLY A 214 2.68 8.79 1.15
C GLY A 214 2.12 10.21 1.12
N ASN A 215 3.02 11.18 1.05
CA ASN A 215 2.71 12.61 0.99
C ASN A 215 2.34 13.05 -0.44
N HIS A 216 1.27 13.85 -0.61
CA HIS A 216 0.97 14.50 -1.89
C HIS A 216 0.71 16.01 -1.78
N THR A 217 1.17 16.65 -0.69
CA THR A 217 0.86 18.03 -0.26
C THR A 217 -0.59 18.24 0.22
N GLU A 218 -0.76 19.13 1.19
CA GLU A 218 -2.06 19.53 1.76
C GLU A 218 -3.07 19.94 0.67
N THR A 219 -2.67 20.78 -0.29
CA THR A 219 -3.61 21.43 -1.22
C THR A 219 -3.50 21.01 -2.70
N HIS A 220 -2.74 19.95 -3.03
CA HIS A 220 -2.45 19.52 -4.41
C HIS A 220 -1.99 20.69 -5.30
N ARG A 221 -0.99 21.45 -4.82
CA ARG A 221 -0.54 22.68 -5.51
C ARG A 221 0.70 22.47 -6.36
N HIS A 222 0.79 23.26 -7.42
CA HIS A 222 2.04 23.42 -8.18
C HIS A 222 3.10 24.11 -7.29
N LEU A 223 4.28 23.51 -7.14
CA LEU A 223 5.34 23.94 -6.21
C LEU A 223 6.36 24.92 -6.84
N GLY A 224 6.28 25.20 -8.14
CA GLY A 224 7.23 26.08 -8.85
C GLY A 224 7.53 27.42 -8.17
N ASP A 225 6.51 28.09 -7.63
CA ASP A 225 6.57 29.47 -7.13
C ASP A 225 6.33 29.60 -5.61
N VAL A 226 6.54 28.53 -4.82
CA VAL A 226 6.34 28.56 -3.36
C VAL A 226 7.59 29.03 -2.59
N ASP A 227 7.38 29.54 -1.37
CA ASP A 227 8.43 29.82 -0.39
C ASP A 227 8.64 28.65 0.59
N ALA A 228 9.68 28.72 1.42
CA ALA A 228 10.06 27.67 2.37
C ALA A 228 9.00 27.41 3.45
N ASP A 229 8.28 28.44 3.90
CA ASP A 229 7.18 28.34 4.86
C ASP A 229 5.99 27.60 4.25
N THR A 230 5.64 27.95 3.01
CA THR A 230 4.57 27.26 2.28
C THR A 230 4.93 25.82 1.96
N LEU A 231 6.15 25.55 1.48
CA LEU A 231 6.56 24.19 1.15
C LEU A 231 6.53 23.25 2.37
N GLN A 232 7.13 23.66 3.48
CA GLN A 232 7.16 22.84 4.70
C GLN A 232 5.77 22.66 5.31
N ARG A 233 4.90 23.69 5.29
CA ARG A 233 3.50 23.56 5.73
C ARG A 233 2.74 22.51 4.92
N GLU A 234 2.82 22.61 3.60
CA GLU A 234 2.04 21.75 2.70
C GLU A 234 2.47 20.28 2.83
N LEU A 235 3.73 20.01 3.18
CA LEU A 235 4.25 18.67 3.44
C LEU A 235 3.91 18.20 4.87
N GLY A 236 4.25 18.98 5.90
CA GLY A 236 4.05 18.62 7.31
C GLY A 236 2.58 18.45 7.72
N ARG A 237 1.64 19.16 7.07
CA ARG A 237 0.20 18.97 7.29
C ARG A 237 -0.31 17.58 6.88
N ILE A 238 0.35 16.89 5.93
CA ILE A 238 0.01 15.49 5.62
C ILE A 238 0.54 14.56 6.71
N VAL A 239 1.74 14.79 7.23
CA VAL A 239 2.31 13.99 8.34
C VAL A 239 1.42 14.07 9.57
N GLN A 240 1.00 15.29 9.95
CA GLN A 240 0.02 15.52 11.02
C GLN A 240 -1.36 14.88 10.75
N LEU A 241 -1.78 14.77 9.49
CA LEU A 241 -3.04 14.12 9.12
C LEU A 241 -2.96 12.60 9.31
N VAL A 242 -1.84 11.97 8.95
CA VAL A 242 -1.62 10.52 9.10
C VAL A 242 -1.43 10.15 10.57
N GLN A 243 -0.55 10.85 11.28
CA GLN A 243 -0.24 10.59 12.71
C GLN A 243 -1.43 10.82 13.65
N LYS A 244 -2.52 11.44 13.17
CA LYS A 244 -3.79 11.51 13.90
C LYS A 244 -4.48 10.13 14.02
N TYR A 245 -4.28 9.24 13.04
CA TYR A 245 -4.95 7.93 12.95
C TYR A 245 -3.98 6.75 13.08
N VAL A 246 -2.72 6.93 12.64
CA VAL A 246 -1.63 5.94 12.78
C VAL A 246 -0.42 6.64 13.39
N PRO A 247 -0.35 6.82 14.73
CA PRO A 247 0.59 7.76 15.36
C PRO A 247 2.07 7.46 15.15
N ASP A 248 2.43 6.18 15.11
CA ASP A 248 3.81 5.69 15.00
C ASP A 248 4.28 5.48 13.54
N TYR A 249 3.44 5.82 12.55
CA TYR A 249 3.78 5.69 11.13
C TYR A 249 4.60 6.89 10.62
N GLU A 250 5.74 6.62 9.96
CA GLU A 250 6.57 7.64 9.34
C GLU A 250 6.19 7.86 7.87
N VAL A 251 5.72 9.07 7.54
CA VAL A 251 5.42 9.46 6.15
C VAL A 251 6.73 9.82 5.42
N ASN A 252 7.47 8.78 5.03
CA ASN A 252 8.81 8.85 4.45
C ASN A 252 8.86 8.84 2.90
N THR A 253 7.70 8.97 2.23
CA THR A 253 7.62 9.05 0.76
C THR A 253 6.77 10.23 0.31
N PHE A 254 7.09 10.83 -0.84
CA PHE A 254 6.43 12.03 -1.36
C PHE A 254 6.30 12.00 -2.90
N ALA A 255 5.09 12.15 -3.43
CA ALA A 255 4.87 12.36 -4.87
C ALA A 255 4.66 13.85 -5.18
N LEU A 256 5.42 14.40 -6.13
CA LEU A 256 5.32 15.82 -6.53
C LEU A 256 4.03 16.08 -7.33
N PRO A 257 3.10 16.94 -6.87
CA PRO A 257 1.91 17.29 -7.65
C PRO A 257 2.30 17.88 -9.01
N PHE A 258 1.75 17.34 -10.09
CA PHE A 258 2.13 17.67 -11.48
C PHE A 258 3.62 17.48 -11.83
N GLY A 259 4.40 16.76 -11.00
CA GLY A 259 5.88 16.69 -11.14
C GLY A 259 6.58 18.00 -10.79
N SER A 260 5.87 18.94 -10.13
CA SER A 260 6.33 20.31 -9.91
C SER A 260 7.35 20.39 -8.77
N ARG A 261 8.53 20.95 -9.04
CA ARG A 261 9.53 21.32 -8.02
C ARG A 261 9.65 22.85 -7.90
N PRO A 262 10.09 23.38 -6.74
CA PRO A 262 10.49 24.78 -6.60
C PRO A 262 11.52 25.20 -7.65
N GLN A 263 11.29 26.38 -8.24
CA GLN A 263 12.23 27.01 -9.16
C GLN A 263 13.53 27.46 -8.45
N ASN A 264 13.43 27.94 -7.21
CA ASN A 264 14.63 28.16 -6.39
C ASN A 264 15.20 26.81 -5.94
N GLU A 265 16.42 26.51 -6.38
CA GLU A 265 17.08 25.22 -6.10
C GLU A 265 17.40 25.07 -4.61
N GLU A 266 17.64 26.18 -3.90
CA GLU A 266 17.87 26.21 -2.44
C GLU A 266 16.67 25.65 -1.64
N LEU A 267 15.46 25.67 -2.22
CA LEU A 267 14.25 25.15 -1.58
C LEU A 267 14.04 23.64 -1.81
N ARG A 268 14.78 23.01 -2.73
CA ARG A 268 14.57 21.60 -3.06
C ARG A 268 14.97 20.66 -1.92
N ASN A 269 15.86 21.08 -1.03
CA ASN A 269 16.20 20.34 0.18
C ASN A 269 14.96 20.11 1.07
N TYR A 270 14.00 21.05 1.11
CA TYR A 270 12.75 20.90 1.85
C TYR A 270 11.76 19.92 1.20
N LEU A 271 12.04 19.39 -0.01
CA LEU A 271 11.32 18.24 -0.56
C LEU A 271 11.78 16.94 0.10
N VAL A 272 13.01 16.90 0.64
CA VAL A 272 13.64 15.71 1.26
C VAL A 272 13.57 15.78 2.79
N ALA A 273 13.85 16.93 3.40
CA ALA A 273 13.79 17.07 4.86
C ALA A 273 13.35 18.46 5.29
N GLY A 274 12.46 18.56 6.28
CA GLY A 274 11.95 19.82 6.79
C GLY A 274 11.18 19.67 8.09
N GLU A 275 10.68 20.80 8.60
CA GLU A 275 9.95 20.89 9.85
C GLU A 275 8.79 21.89 9.71
N PHE A 276 7.63 21.52 10.25
CA PHE A 276 6.47 22.41 10.31
C PHE A 276 5.69 22.24 11.61
N GLU A 277 5.46 23.36 12.30
CA GLU A 277 5.01 23.39 13.70
C GLU A 277 5.95 22.52 14.55
N ASP A 278 5.47 21.49 15.25
CA ASP A 278 6.31 20.58 16.04
C ASP A 278 6.57 19.22 15.34
N VAL A 279 6.39 19.13 14.01
CA VAL A 279 6.52 17.88 13.22
C VAL A 279 7.59 18.01 12.15
N SER A 280 8.64 17.20 12.28
CA SER A 280 9.67 16.99 11.25
C SER A 280 9.25 15.91 10.24
N TYR A 281 9.86 15.91 9.06
CA TYR A 281 9.71 14.85 8.06
C TYR A 281 11.02 14.57 7.33
N HIS A 282 11.20 13.33 6.90
CA HIS A 282 12.30 12.91 6.04
C HIS A 282 11.79 11.97 4.94
N HIS A 283 11.82 12.40 3.68
CA HIS A 283 11.39 11.59 2.56
C HIS A 283 12.59 10.88 1.92
N VAL A 284 12.64 9.55 2.02
CA VAL A 284 13.65 8.71 1.32
C VAL A 284 13.36 8.60 -0.18
N ALA A 285 12.10 8.80 -0.57
CA ALA A 285 11.65 8.81 -1.97
C ALA A 285 10.83 10.06 -2.29
N VAL A 286 11.27 10.83 -3.30
CA VAL A 286 10.53 11.95 -3.91
C VAL A 286 10.31 11.64 -5.40
N LEU A 287 9.05 11.51 -5.78
CA LEU A 287 8.65 10.99 -7.09
C LEU A 287 8.27 12.11 -8.08
N GLU A 288 8.75 11.97 -9.31
CA GLU A 288 8.31 12.77 -10.46
C GLU A 288 7.00 12.23 -11.07
N VAL A 289 6.76 12.53 -12.35
CA VAL A 289 5.64 12.02 -13.15
C VAL A 289 6.08 10.93 -14.13
N GLY A 290 5.13 10.42 -14.92
CA GLY A 290 5.38 9.39 -15.93
C GLY A 290 6.37 9.82 -17.02
N TRP A 291 7.49 9.10 -17.13
CA TRP A 291 8.48 9.21 -18.20
C TRP A 291 9.11 7.86 -18.58
N ASP A 292 9.82 7.17 -17.67
CA ASP A 292 10.44 5.85 -17.96
C ASP A 292 10.79 5.08 -16.65
N PRO A 293 11.17 3.79 -16.74
CA PRO A 293 11.69 3.04 -15.60
C PRO A 293 12.96 3.69 -15.06
N TYR A 294 13.11 3.68 -13.73
CA TYR A 294 14.19 4.37 -13.05
C TYR A 294 15.41 3.45 -12.80
N HIS A 295 16.46 3.98 -12.19
CA HIS A 295 17.69 3.21 -11.92
C HIS A 295 17.48 2.20 -10.77
N SER A 296 18.29 1.14 -10.72
CA SER A 296 18.52 0.39 -9.49
C SER A 296 19.01 1.32 -8.37
N PRO A 297 18.63 1.13 -7.08
CA PRO A 297 19.20 1.89 -5.96
C PRO A 297 20.73 1.77 -5.88
N TYR A 298 21.29 0.67 -6.38
CA TYR A 298 22.72 0.39 -6.37
C TYR A 298 23.50 1.13 -7.47
N HIS A 299 22.83 1.94 -8.30
CA HIS A 299 23.43 2.64 -9.44
C HIS A 299 23.92 4.04 -9.06
N LYS A 300 25.12 4.44 -9.49
CA LYS A 300 25.76 5.76 -9.26
C LYS A 300 25.00 7.01 -9.78
N ASN A 301 23.82 6.81 -10.36
CA ASN A 301 22.93 7.85 -10.91
C ASN A 301 21.52 7.77 -10.28
N PHE A 302 21.31 6.89 -9.29
CA PHE A 302 20.08 6.86 -8.52
C PHE A 302 20.03 8.11 -7.62
N ASP A 303 18.92 8.84 -7.69
CA ASP A 303 18.65 9.99 -6.84
C ASP A 303 17.26 9.78 -6.21
N GLY A 304 17.23 9.46 -4.93
CA GLY A 304 15.99 9.30 -4.16
C GLY A 304 15.11 10.56 -4.17
N SER A 305 15.70 11.75 -4.41
CA SER A 305 14.95 13.01 -4.56
C SER A 305 14.38 13.24 -5.99
N ALA A 306 14.62 12.30 -6.91
CA ALA A 306 14.26 12.41 -8.33
C ALA A 306 13.88 11.08 -9.01
N ILE A 307 13.16 10.22 -8.30
CA ILE A 307 12.68 8.95 -8.85
C ILE A 307 11.62 9.21 -9.92
N ARG A 308 11.91 8.82 -11.17
CA ARG A 308 10.97 8.92 -12.30
C ARG A 308 9.99 7.76 -12.29
N ARG A 309 8.77 8.00 -12.77
CA ARG A 309 7.68 7.01 -12.78
C ARG A 309 7.32 6.57 -14.20
N VAL A 310 6.48 5.55 -14.31
CA VAL A 310 5.82 5.11 -15.54
C VAL A 310 4.32 5.30 -15.35
N ARG A 311 3.62 5.90 -16.33
CA ARG A 311 2.16 6.07 -16.25
C ARG A 311 1.49 4.76 -16.67
N ALA A 312 0.62 4.20 -15.83
CA ALA A 312 -0.02 2.90 -16.06
C ALA A 312 -1.50 3.00 -16.50
N SER A 313 -2.01 4.20 -16.80
CA SER A 313 -3.36 4.42 -17.36
C SER A 313 -3.45 4.20 -18.88
N GLU A 314 -2.34 3.85 -19.54
CA GLU A 314 -2.14 3.51 -20.97
C GLU A 314 -2.75 4.45 -22.04
N THR A 315 -3.42 5.51 -21.63
CA THR A 315 -4.17 6.45 -22.46
C THR A 315 -3.38 7.75 -22.59
N LYS A 316 -2.92 8.06 -23.82
CA LYS A 316 -2.00 9.18 -24.12
C LYS A 316 -0.65 9.06 -23.38
N VAL A 317 -0.09 7.85 -23.37
CA VAL A 317 1.25 7.56 -22.83
C VAL A 317 2.37 7.74 -23.85
N ASP A 318 2.07 8.15 -25.08
CA ASP A 318 3.02 8.55 -26.14
C ASP A 318 4.22 7.59 -26.40
N GLY A 319 4.03 6.28 -26.16
CA GLY A 319 5.07 5.25 -26.32
C GLY A 319 5.96 5.03 -25.10
N VAL A 320 5.52 5.49 -23.92
CA VAL A 320 6.20 5.32 -22.62
C VAL A 320 5.25 4.84 -21.51
N GLY A 321 4.20 4.09 -21.87
CA GLY A 321 3.29 3.42 -20.92
C GLY A 321 3.88 2.17 -20.28
N MET A 322 3.12 1.52 -19.41
CA MET A 322 3.55 0.28 -18.75
C MET A 322 3.87 -0.81 -19.77
N TYR A 323 2.98 -1.06 -20.74
CA TYR A 323 3.19 -2.12 -21.72
C TYR A 323 4.29 -1.78 -22.74
N ASP A 324 4.52 -0.49 -23.04
CA ASP A 324 5.65 -0.06 -23.87
C ASP A 324 6.99 -0.45 -23.21
N TRP A 325 7.13 -0.24 -21.90
CA TRP A 325 8.34 -0.57 -21.16
C TRP A 325 8.51 -2.06 -20.87
N MET A 326 7.43 -2.80 -20.60
CA MET A 326 7.48 -4.27 -20.52
C MET A 326 8.02 -4.87 -21.83
N ASN A 327 7.49 -4.43 -22.98
CA ASN A 327 8.01 -4.82 -24.30
C ASN A 327 9.47 -4.33 -24.53
N ALA A 328 9.84 -3.14 -24.02
CA ALA A 328 11.21 -2.64 -24.14
C ALA A 328 12.24 -3.52 -23.40
N PHE A 329 11.84 -4.11 -22.27
CA PHE A 329 12.63 -5.11 -21.54
C PHE A 329 12.61 -6.48 -22.22
N GLU A 330 11.45 -7.00 -22.61
CA GLU A 330 11.32 -8.30 -23.31
C GLU A 330 12.15 -8.35 -24.61
N THR A 331 12.23 -7.23 -25.33
CA THR A 331 13.02 -7.10 -26.57
C THR A 331 14.51 -6.77 -26.33
N GLY A 332 14.96 -6.67 -25.08
CA GLY A 332 16.35 -6.37 -24.72
C GLY A 332 16.82 -4.96 -25.10
N SER A 333 15.90 -4.04 -25.38
CA SER A 333 16.22 -2.63 -25.71
C SER A 333 16.52 -1.77 -24.46
N ARG A 334 16.08 -2.27 -23.29
CA ARG A 334 16.50 -1.87 -21.93
C ARG A 334 16.71 -3.13 -21.10
N HIS A 335 17.37 -3.00 -19.96
CA HIS A 335 17.64 -4.11 -19.05
C HIS A 335 16.85 -3.92 -17.74
N PRO A 336 15.91 -4.83 -17.39
CA PRO A 336 15.20 -4.76 -16.13
C PRO A 336 16.11 -5.16 -14.97
N PHE A 337 15.75 -4.76 -13.75
CA PHE A 337 16.28 -5.37 -12.54
C PHE A 337 15.81 -6.83 -12.49
N ILE A 338 16.71 -7.77 -12.22
CA ILE A 338 16.37 -9.18 -11.99
C ILE A 338 17.13 -9.61 -10.75
N SER A 339 16.41 -9.97 -9.68
CA SER A 339 17.04 -10.22 -8.38
C SER A 339 17.70 -11.58 -8.28
N ASP A 340 18.70 -11.68 -7.41
CA ASP A 340 19.35 -12.93 -7.04
C ASP A 340 18.63 -13.66 -5.88
N GLY A 341 17.72 -12.99 -5.17
CA GLY A 341 16.99 -13.54 -4.03
C GLY A 341 17.68 -13.47 -2.66
N ASN A 342 18.75 -12.67 -2.52
CA ASN A 342 19.45 -12.41 -1.26
C ASN A 342 19.68 -10.90 -1.04
N PRO A 343 18.95 -10.23 -0.13
CA PRO A 343 19.11 -8.80 0.14
C PRO A 343 20.45 -8.41 0.77
N GLU A 344 21.27 -9.38 1.22
CA GLU A 344 22.62 -9.15 1.75
C GLU A 344 23.71 -9.12 0.65
N ARG A 345 23.32 -9.20 -0.64
CA ARG A 345 24.23 -9.25 -1.78
C ARG A 345 23.69 -8.38 -2.94
N ILE A 346 24.60 -7.91 -3.78
CA ILE A 346 24.29 -7.18 -5.01
C ILE A 346 24.96 -7.89 -6.19
N VAL A 347 24.18 -8.61 -7.01
CA VAL A 347 24.70 -9.40 -8.13
C VAL A 347 24.65 -8.63 -9.45
N VAL A 348 25.82 -8.49 -10.08
CA VAL A 348 26.03 -7.60 -11.23
C VAL A 348 26.72 -8.32 -12.39
N PRO A 349 26.20 -8.28 -13.63
CA PRO A 349 26.96 -8.72 -14.80
C PRO A 349 28.10 -7.75 -15.10
N ASP A 350 29.27 -8.29 -15.44
CA ASP A 350 30.52 -7.54 -15.67
C ASP A 350 30.40 -6.37 -16.66
N TRP A 351 29.62 -6.50 -17.73
CA TRP A 351 29.36 -5.42 -18.69
C TRP A 351 28.64 -4.20 -18.10
N PHE A 352 28.01 -4.32 -16.93
CA PHE A 352 27.29 -3.23 -16.27
C PHE A 352 27.99 -2.68 -15.01
N SER A 353 29.07 -3.33 -14.58
CA SER A 353 29.81 -3.02 -13.34
C SER A 353 30.34 -1.58 -13.25
N GLU A 354 30.64 -0.93 -14.38
CA GLU A 354 31.05 0.49 -14.40
C GLU A 354 30.00 1.46 -13.84
N ASN A 355 28.73 1.03 -13.64
CA ASN A 355 27.64 1.87 -13.16
C ASN A 355 27.30 1.74 -11.67
N ILE A 356 27.94 0.81 -10.95
CA ILE A 356 27.76 0.61 -9.50
C ILE A 356 28.05 1.92 -8.74
N ASN A 357 27.26 2.22 -7.71
CA ASN A 357 27.48 3.35 -6.80
C ASN A 357 28.81 3.14 -6.03
N PRO A 358 29.80 4.05 -6.15
CA PRO A 358 31.10 3.91 -5.48
C PRO A 358 31.08 4.07 -3.95
N GLU A 359 29.90 4.27 -3.34
CA GLU A 359 29.71 4.34 -1.88
C GLU A 359 29.24 3.00 -1.26
N LEU A 360 28.93 1.98 -2.08
CA LEU A 360 28.59 0.61 -1.64
C LEU A 360 29.83 -0.17 -1.16
N SER A 361 29.63 -1.23 -0.36
CA SER A 361 30.74 -2.06 0.10
C SER A 361 31.24 -3.01 -0.99
N GLU A 362 32.56 -3.14 -1.14
CA GLU A 362 33.15 -4.17 -2.02
C GLU A 362 32.80 -5.60 -1.56
N ASP A 363 32.49 -5.80 -0.28
CA ASP A 363 32.10 -7.11 0.28
C ASP A 363 30.65 -7.51 -0.04
N GLU A 364 29.77 -6.56 -0.39
CA GLU A 364 28.36 -6.80 -0.78
C GLU A 364 28.21 -7.21 -2.27
N ILE A 365 29.20 -6.86 -3.09
CA ILE A 365 29.09 -6.86 -4.56
C ILE A 365 29.64 -8.16 -5.16
N PHE A 366 28.80 -8.90 -5.88
CA PHE A 366 29.23 -10.08 -6.67
C PHE A 366 29.17 -9.80 -8.18
N ILE A 367 30.32 -9.59 -8.81
CA ILE A 367 30.43 -9.42 -10.27
C ILE A 367 30.64 -10.77 -10.95
N TYR A 368 29.77 -11.14 -11.90
CA TYR A 368 29.91 -12.36 -12.71
C TYR A 368 30.23 -12.07 -14.17
N HIS A 369 30.93 -12.99 -14.84
CA HIS A 369 31.30 -12.80 -16.25
C HIS A 369 30.16 -13.21 -17.18
N HIS A 370 29.53 -12.24 -17.84
CA HIS A 370 28.50 -12.50 -18.85
C HIS A 370 29.17 -12.73 -20.22
N PRO A 371 28.87 -13.84 -20.93
CA PRO A 371 29.44 -14.14 -22.25
C PRO A 371 28.83 -13.32 -23.39
#